data_AF-A0A1C6EKZ2-F1
#
_entry.id   AF-A0A1C6EKZ2-F1
#
_cell.length_a   1.000
_cell.length_b   1.000
_cell.length_c   1.000
_cell.angle_alpha   90.00
_cell.angle_beta   90.00
_cell.angle_gamma   90.00
#
_symmetry.space_group_name_H-M   'P 1'
#
loop_
_entity.id
_entity.type
_entity.pdbx_description
1 polymer ?
#
loop_
_entity_poly.entity_id
_entity_poly.type
_entity_poly.pdbx_seq_one_letter_code
_entity_poly.pdbx_strand_id
1 'polypeptide(L)'
;MNTDFPRIITLLRKEKGMSQKQAAAELGISQALLSHYEKGIRECGLDFLVRVAKYYDVSCDYLVGITSDRKGAILNIESDESNTQETGKPPCDSHCANLANLNRRLVMNSISVIFNILAQAGNKNLTSEVSSYLMVSVYKMFRLLYNANPQNPQDFFAINMELQRGLSSALMLVNETNAEISAKSFIKTIYKDREISLSPSVIQERYPQYAAALSDLIKIAENNITDYYS
;
A
#
# COMPACT_ATOMS: atom_id res chain seq x y z
N MET A 1 22.96 3.33 1.86
CA MET A 1 22.71 2.29 0.84
C MET A 1 21.24 2.32 0.50
N ASN A 2 20.89 2.28 -0.79
CA ASN A 2 19.50 2.21 -1.23
C ASN A 2 18.94 0.80 -0.91
N THR A 3 17.94 0.73 -0.03
CA THR A 3 17.30 -0.52 0.42
C THR A 3 16.19 -0.99 -0.52
N ASP A 4 15.74 -0.14 -1.43
CA ASP A 4 14.64 -0.45 -2.35
C ASP A 4 15.05 -1.40 -3.46
N PHE A 5 16.23 -1.19 -4.07
CA PHE A 5 16.69 -2.03 -5.18
C PHE A 5 16.74 -3.53 -4.84
N PRO A 6 17.36 -3.96 -3.71
CA PRO A 6 17.35 -5.36 -3.26
C PRO A 6 15.94 -5.95 -3.09
N ARG A 7 15.01 -5.16 -2.55
CA ARG A 7 13.63 -5.56 -2.31
C ARG A 7 12.89 -5.74 -3.64
N ILE A 8 13.01 -4.77 -4.55
CA ILE A 8 12.28 -4.75 -5.83
C ILE A 8 12.79 -5.84 -6.78
N ILE A 9 14.10 -6.08 -6.89
CA ILE A 9 14.62 -7.16 -7.74
C ILE A 9 14.18 -8.55 -7.21
N THR A 10 14.15 -8.73 -5.89
CA THR A 10 13.64 -9.95 -5.25
C THR A 10 12.16 -10.16 -5.58
N LEU A 11 11.37 -9.09 -5.52
CA LEU A 11 9.95 -9.08 -5.85
C LEU A 11 9.71 -9.51 -7.30
N LEU A 12 10.38 -8.85 -8.26
CA LEU A 12 10.24 -9.12 -9.70
C LEU A 12 10.61 -10.58 -10.06
N ARG A 13 11.67 -11.12 -9.44
CA ARG A 13 12.03 -12.53 -9.63
C ARG A 13 10.95 -13.49 -9.14
N LYS A 14 10.40 -13.22 -7.95
CA LYS A 14 9.35 -14.06 -7.35
C LYS A 14 8.05 -14.00 -8.15
N GLU A 15 7.71 -12.84 -8.72
CA GLU A 15 6.54 -12.71 -9.60
C GLU A 15 6.61 -13.57 -10.85
N LYS A 16 7.78 -13.69 -11.48
CA LYS A 16 8.00 -14.60 -12.61
C LYS A 16 8.16 -16.08 -12.19
N GLY A 17 8.06 -16.40 -10.90
CA GLY A 17 8.19 -17.77 -10.40
C GLY A 17 9.60 -18.38 -10.55
N MET A 18 10.64 -17.55 -10.66
CA MET A 18 11.99 -18.01 -10.98
C MET A 18 12.86 -18.24 -9.74
N SER A 19 13.70 -19.27 -9.82
CA SER A 19 14.80 -19.47 -8.87
C SER A 19 15.91 -18.43 -9.08
N GLN A 20 16.71 -18.15 -8.04
CA GLN A 20 17.89 -17.27 -8.17
C GLN A 20 18.87 -17.77 -9.23
N LYS A 21 19.00 -19.09 -9.41
CA LYS A 21 19.89 -19.68 -10.41
C LYS A 21 19.41 -19.39 -11.85
N GLN A 22 18.10 -19.54 -12.10
CA GLN A 22 17.51 -19.24 -13.42
C GLN A 22 17.59 -17.74 -13.72
N ALA A 23 17.16 -16.90 -12.78
CA ALA A 23 17.19 -15.45 -12.97
C ALA A 23 18.62 -14.92 -13.17
N ALA A 24 19.61 -15.45 -12.43
CA ALA A 24 21.01 -15.05 -12.60
C ALA A 24 21.55 -15.44 -13.99
N ALA A 25 21.20 -16.63 -14.48
CA ALA A 25 21.59 -17.08 -15.81
C ALA A 25 21.00 -16.18 -16.91
N GLU A 26 19.72 -15.85 -16.83
CA GLU A 26 19.05 -14.97 -17.80
C GLU A 26 19.54 -13.51 -17.73
N LEU A 27 19.93 -13.04 -16.54
CA LEU A 27 20.51 -11.71 -16.34
C LEU A 27 22.03 -11.64 -16.62
N GLY A 28 22.66 -12.77 -16.97
CA GLY A 28 24.07 -12.86 -17.33
C GLY A 28 25.03 -12.67 -16.15
N ILE A 29 24.64 -13.06 -14.93
CA ILE A 29 25.48 -12.96 -13.72
C ILE A 29 25.54 -14.28 -12.95
N SER A 30 26.45 -14.39 -11.97
CA SER A 30 26.49 -15.55 -11.09
C SER A 30 25.34 -15.53 -10.08
N GLN A 31 24.85 -16.72 -9.69
CA GLN A 31 23.82 -16.87 -8.66
C GLN A 31 24.25 -16.20 -7.33
N ALA A 32 25.52 -16.33 -6.95
CA ALA A 32 26.07 -15.69 -5.76
C ALA A 32 25.98 -14.15 -5.83
N LEU A 33 26.28 -13.58 -7.00
CA LEU A 33 26.19 -12.13 -7.20
C LEU A 33 24.75 -11.63 -7.12
N LEU A 34 23.78 -12.35 -7.73
CA LEU A 34 22.37 -12.01 -7.61
C LEU A 34 21.89 -12.09 -6.16
N SER A 35 22.35 -13.10 -5.40
CA SER A 35 22.03 -13.25 -3.98
C SER A 35 22.57 -12.08 -3.14
N HIS A 36 23.77 -11.58 -3.45
CA HIS A 36 24.32 -10.40 -2.78
C HIS A 36 23.52 -9.12 -3.10
N TYR A 37 23.03 -8.98 -4.33
CA TYR A 37 22.16 -7.88 -4.72
C TYR A 37 20.80 -7.94 -4.01
N GLU A 38 20.14 -9.10 -4.00
CA GLU A 38 18.84 -9.29 -3.33
C GLU A 38 18.89 -9.10 -1.81
N LYS A 39 20.05 -9.33 -1.20
CA LYS A 39 20.27 -9.13 0.25
C LYS A 39 20.77 -7.73 0.60
N GLY A 40 21.02 -6.85 -0.38
CA GLY A 40 21.60 -5.53 -0.14
C GLY A 40 23.04 -5.55 0.37
N ILE A 41 23.76 -6.67 0.22
CA ILE A 41 25.16 -6.82 0.63
C ILE A 41 26.09 -6.06 -0.33
N ARG A 42 25.70 -5.98 -1.61
CA ARG A 42 26.48 -5.30 -2.65
C ARG A 42 25.56 -4.43 -3.50
N GLU A 43 26.03 -3.24 -3.86
CA GLU A 43 25.34 -2.39 -4.83
C GLU A 43 25.61 -2.87 -6.26
N CYS A 44 24.61 -2.72 -7.13
CA CYS A 44 24.74 -3.08 -8.53
C CYS A 44 25.30 -1.91 -9.37
N GLY A 45 25.96 -2.22 -10.48
CA GLY A 45 26.40 -1.20 -11.43
C GLY A 45 25.26 -0.76 -12.36
N LEU A 46 25.40 0.43 -12.95
CA LEU A 46 24.42 1.00 -13.89
C LEU A 46 24.08 0.05 -15.06
N ASP A 47 25.08 -0.64 -15.59
CA ASP A 47 24.91 -1.60 -16.69
C ASP A 47 24.02 -2.79 -16.28
N PHE A 48 24.16 -3.28 -15.04
CA PHE A 48 23.26 -4.31 -14.50
C PHE A 48 21.85 -3.76 -14.29
N LEU A 49 21.72 -2.55 -13.74
CA LEU A 49 20.44 -1.88 -13.52
C LEU A 49 19.63 -1.78 -14.83
N VAL A 50 20.26 -1.32 -15.92
CA VAL A 50 19.62 -1.21 -17.24
C VAL A 50 19.23 -2.57 -17.81
N ARG A 51 20.04 -3.62 -17.61
CA ARG A 51 19.69 -4.98 -18.04
C ARG A 51 18.47 -5.51 -17.30
N VAL A 52 18.42 -5.33 -15.99
CA VAL A 52 17.28 -5.76 -15.15
C VAL A 52 16.01 -5.02 -15.58
N ALA A 53 16.10 -3.71 -15.79
CA ALA A 53 14.99 -2.88 -16.25
C ALA A 53 14.38 -3.43 -17.56
N LYS A 54 15.22 -3.69 -18.56
CA LYS A 54 14.79 -4.28 -19.85
C LYS A 54 14.22 -5.69 -19.70
N TYR A 55 14.86 -6.53 -18.88
CA TYR A 55 14.46 -7.94 -18.74
C TYR A 55 13.09 -8.11 -18.03
N TYR A 56 12.78 -7.23 -17.07
CA TYR A 56 11.51 -7.24 -16.35
C TYR A 56 10.46 -6.27 -16.93
N ASP A 57 10.80 -5.55 -18.01
CA ASP A 57 9.96 -4.51 -18.62
C ASP A 57 9.49 -3.45 -17.60
N VAL A 58 10.46 -2.90 -16.86
CA VAL A 58 10.25 -1.85 -15.86
C VAL A 58 11.23 -0.70 -16.06
N SER A 59 10.90 0.48 -15.54
CA SER A 59 11.76 1.65 -15.53
C SER A 59 12.89 1.52 -14.50
N CYS A 60 14.01 2.20 -14.74
CA CYS A 60 15.07 2.31 -13.74
C CYS A 60 14.56 3.01 -12.48
N ASP A 61 13.70 4.02 -12.62
CA ASP A 61 13.10 4.77 -11.51
C ASP A 61 12.27 3.86 -10.61
N TYR A 62 11.55 2.89 -11.19
CA TYR A 62 10.87 1.86 -10.43
C TYR A 62 11.87 1.02 -9.64
N LEU A 63 12.92 0.50 -10.29
CA LEU A 63 13.92 -0.38 -9.66
C LEU A 63 14.66 0.24 -8.49
N VAL A 64 14.94 1.54 -8.54
CA VAL A 64 15.66 2.24 -7.46
C VAL A 64 14.71 2.87 -6.43
N GLY A 65 13.40 2.68 -6.57
CA GLY A 65 12.40 3.10 -5.60
C GLY A 65 11.82 4.50 -5.80
N ILE A 66 12.28 5.27 -6.80
CA ILE A 66 11.85 6.66 -7.08
C ILE A 66 10.34 6.75 -7.39
N THR A 67 9.80 5.80 -8.15
CA THR A 67 8.37 5.72 -8.48
C THR A 67 7.82 4.32 -8.20
N SER A 68 6.54 4.26 -7.86
CA SER A 68 5.80 3.00 -7.73
C SER A 68 5.27 2.45 -9.05
N ASP A 69 5.21 3.28 -10.10
CA ASP A 69 4.79 2.82 -11.42
C ASP A 69 5.93 2.09 -12.13
N ARG A 70 5.64 0.87 -12.60
CA ARG A 70 6.59 0.05 -13.36
C ARG A 70 7.10 0.78 -14.60
N LYS A 71 6.27 1.59 -15.26
CA LYS A 71 6.68 2.29 -16.49
C LYS A 71 7.39 3.62 -16.25
N GLY A 72 7.54 4.02 -14.99
CA GLY A 72 8.23 5.25 -14.65
C GLY A 72 7.34 6.49 -14.69
N ALA A 73 6.00 6.34 -14.76
CA ALA A 73 5.13 7.48 -14.56
C ALA A 73 5.32 7.97 -13.12
N ILE A 74 5.90 9.15 -12.99
CA ILE A 74 5.76 9.94 -11.78
C ILE A 74 4.31 10.40 -11.78
N LEU A 75 3.60 10.28 -10.65
CA LEU A 75 2.26 10.84 -10.50
C LEU A 75 2.34 12.36 -10.72
N ASN A 76 2.21 12.80 -11.96
CA ASN A 76 2.05 14.20 -12.28
C ASN A 76 0.67 14.60 -11.77
N ILE A 77 0.67 15.49 -10.79
CA ILE A 77 -0.50 15.98 -10.04
C ILE A 77 -1.54 16.67 -10.95
N GLU A 78 -1.21 16.92 -12.21
CA GLU A 78 -2.04 17.64 -13.17
C GLU A 78 -2.72 16.71 -14.17
N SER A 79 -3.77 16.01 -13.73
CA SER A 79 -4.89 15.59 -14.60
C SER A 79 -5.91 14.87 -13.73
N ASP A 80 -6.77 15.68 -13.12
CA ASP A 80 -8.21 15.43 -12.98
C ASP A 80 -8.73 16.38 -11.91
N GLU A 81 -8.92 17.64 -12.33
CA GLU A 81 -9.79 18.61 -11.64
C GLU A 81 -11.27 18.37 -11.94
N SER A 82 -11.66 17.21 -12.47
CA SER A 82 -13.07 16.92 -12.72
C SER A 82 -13.75 16.39 -11.46
N ASN A 83 -14.49 17.31 -10.80
CA ASN A 83 -15.48 17.12 -9.74
C ASN A 83 -14.97 17.06 -8.29
N THR A 84 -14.45 18.20 -7.81
CA THR A 84 -14.88 18.67 -6.48
C THR A 84 -15.28 20.13 -6.62
N GLN A 85 -16.59 20.42 -6.66
CA GLN A 85 -17.07 21.75 -6.30
C GLN A 85 -16.75 21.96 -4.82
N GLU A 86 -15.55 22.43 -4.50
CA GLU A 86 -15.21 22.86 -3.15
C GLU A 86 -15.85 24.22 -2.91
N THR A 87 -16.92 24.22 -2.12
CA THR A 87 -17.40 25.41 -1.43
C THR A 87 -16.32 25.89 -0.46
N GLY A 88 -15.59 26.93 -0.85
CA GLY A 88 -14.71 27.70 0.04
C GLY A 88 -13.22 27.43 -0.16
N LYS A 89 -12.48 28.53 -0.35
CA LYS A 89 -11.02 28.56 -0.47
C LYS A 89 -10.36 27.85 0.74
N PRO A 90 -9.38 26.96 0.54
CA PRO A 90 -8.70 26.29 1.65
C PRO A 90 -8.02 27.33 2.57
N PRO A 91 -8.06 27.17 3.91
CA PRO A 91 -7.53 28.16 4.85
C PRO A 91 -5.99 28.21 4.93
N CYS A 92 -5.27 27.27 4.30
CA CYS A 92 -3.83 27.06 4.48
C CYS A 92 -3.03 27.19 3.18
N ASP A 93 -1.71 27.42 3.33
CA ASP A 93 -0.75 27.48 2.23
C ASP A 93 -0.92 26.30 1.27
N SER A 94 -0.83 26.59 -0.03
CA SER A 94 -1.14 25.64 -1.12
C SER A 94 -0.45 24.27 -0.96
N HIS A 95 0.73 24.23 -0.34
CA HIS A 95 1.47 22.99 -0.06
C HIS A 95 0.74 22.03 0.90
N CYS A 96 0.12 22.53 1.98
CA CYS A 96 -0.58 21.70 2.96
C CYS A 96 -1.90 21.15 2.37
N ALA A 97 -2.62 21.98 1.60
CA ALA A 97 -3.81 21.55 0.86
C ALA A 97 -3.46 20.48 -0.19
N ASN A 98 -2.36 20.67 -0.93
CA ASN A 98 -1.89 19.70 -1.91
C ASN A 98 -1.52 18.35 -1.27
N LEU A 99 -0.83 18.37 -0.12
CA LEU A 99 -0.49 17.16 0.62
C LEU A 99 -1.74 16.42 1.13
N ALA A 100 -2.72 17.15 1.65
CA ALA A 100 -3.99 16.57 2.10
C ALA A 100 -4.75 15.92 0.94
N ASN A 101 -4.81 16.57 -0.23
CA ASN A 101 -5.45 16.06 -1.42
C ASN A 101 -4.75 14.82 -2.00
N LEU A 102 -3.41 14.81 -2.00
CA LEU A 102 -2.63 13.65 -2.39
C LEU A 102 -2.89 12.46 -1.45
N ASN A 103 -2.78 12.67 -0.14
CA ASN A 103 -3.05 11.64 0.85
C ASN A 103 -4.48 11.11 0.76
N ARG A 104 -5.47 11.98 0.50
CA ARG A 104 -6.86 11.60 0.27
C ARG A 104 -6.97 10.63 -0.91
N ARG A 105 -6.34 10.95 -2.05
CA ARG A 105 -6.35 10.10 -3.26
C ARG A 105 -5.68 8.75 -2.99
N LEU A 106 -4.51 8.74 -2.35
CA LEU A 106 -3.79 7.52 -2.00
C LEU A 106 -4.65 6.59 -1.13
N VAL A 107 -5.25 7.12 -0.06
CA VAL A 107 -6.09 6.35 0.86
C VAL A 107 -7.35 5.84 0.14
N MET A 108 -8.08 6.69 -0.59
CA MET A 108 -9.31 6.29 -1.29
C MET A 108 -9.08 5.21 -2.34
N ASN A 109 -8.03 5.35 -3.15
CA ASN A 109 -7.70 4.38 -4.19
C ASN A 109 -7.26 3.04 -3.58
N SER A 110 -6.48 3.08 -2.51
CA SER A 110 -6.03 1.87 -1.81
C SER A 110 -7.18 1.13 -1.14
N ILE A 111 -8.09 1.85 -0.49
CA ILE A 111 -9.33 1.29 0.08
C ILE A 111 -10.18 0.64 -1.01
N SER A 112 -10.27 1.27 -2.19
CA SER A 112 -11.01 0.71 -3.33
C SER A 112 -10.45 -0.64 -3.78
N VAL A 113 -9.11 -0.78 -3.85
CA VAL A 113 -8.47 -2.07 -4.17
C VAL A 113 -8.81 -3.12 -3.11
N ILE A 114 -8.72 -2.76 -1.82
CA ILE A 114 -9.05 -3.68 -0.72
C ILE A 114 -10.50 -4.19 -0.85
N PHE A 115 -11.47 -3.30 -1.07
CA PHE A 115 -12.87 -3.69 -1.20
C PHE A 115 -13.15 -4.52 -2.45
N ASN A 116 -12.46 -4.27 -3.55
CA ASN A 116 -12.56 -5.12 -4.75
C ASN A 116 -12.03 -6.54 -4.49
N ILE A 117 -10.94 -6.67 -3.73
CA ILE A 117 -10.42 -7.99 -3.30
C ILE A 117 -11.43 -8.68 -2.37
N LEU A 118 -12.02 -7.96 -1.41
CA LEU A 118 -13.04 -8.51 -0.51
C LEU A 118 -14.29 -8.97 -1.25
N ALA A 119 -14.74 -8.21 -2.25
CA ALA A 119 -15.86 -8.59 -3.11
C ALA A 119 -15.57 -9.88 -3.88
N GLN A 120 -14.36 -10.04 -4.41
CA GLN A 120 -13.92 -11.27 -5.07
C GLN A 120 -13.80 -12.45 -4.11
N ALA A 121 -13.44 -12.18 -2.85
CA ALA A 121 -13.36 -13.20 -1.82
C ALA A 121 -14.74 -13.79 -1.47
N GLY A 122 -15.82 -13.02 -1.59
CA GLY A 122 -17.17 -13.49 -1.33
C GLY A 122 -17.43 -13.90 0.13
N ASN A 123 -16.51 -13.59 1.06
CA ASN A 123 -16.63 -13.91 2.48
C ASN A 123 -17.23 -12.72 3.24
N LYS A 124 -18.50 -12.86 3.63
CA LYS A 124 -19.26 -11.81 4.35
C LYS A 124 -18.60 -11.43 5.68
N ASN A 125 -18.11 -12.40 6.43
CA ASN A 125 -17.48 -12.15 7.73
C ASN A 125 -16.20 -11.35 7.53
N LEU A 126 -15.31 -11.81 6.64
CA LEU A 126 -14.07 -11.08 6.33
C LEU A 126 -14.35 -9.64 5.88
N THR A 127 -15.36 -9.47 5.03
CA THR A 127 -15.75 -8.13 4.53
C THR A 127 -16.23 -7.24 5.68
N SER A 128 -17.07 -7.78 6.57
CA SER A 128 -17.59 -7.07 7.74
C SER A 128 -16.49 -6.64 8.72
N GLU A 129 -15.57 -7.55 9.05
CA GLU A 129 -14.49 -7.26 10.00
C GLU A 129 -13.53 -6.20 9.46
N VAL A 130 -13.10 -6.33 8.19
CA VAL A 130 -12.22 -5.32 7.56
C VAL A 130 -12.91 -3.97 7.42
N SER A 131 -14.21 -3.95 7.06
CA SER A 131 -15.00 -2.71 7.00
C SER A 131 -15.09 -2.05 8.37
N SER A 132 -15.36 -2.83 9.41
CA SER A 132 -15.51 -2.35 10.78
C SER A 132 -14.19 -1.77 11.30
N TYR A 133 -13.06 -2.40 11.00
CA TYR A 133 -11.74 -1.86 11.31
C TYR A 133 -11.54 -0.46 10.71
N LEU A 134 -11.81 -0.30 9.41
CA LEU A 134 -11.63 0.98 8.70
C LEU A 134 -12.61 2.05 9.20
N MET A 135 -13.87 1.68 9.48
CA MET A 135 -14.85 2.62 10.04
C MET A 135 -14.44 3.12 11.42
N VAL A 136 -13.95 2.25 12.29
CA VAL A 136 -13.48 2.62 13.64
C VAL A 136 -12.21 3.46 13.56
N SER A 137 -11.31 3.20 12.61
CA SER A 137 -10.10 4.01 12.42
C SER A 137 -10.44 5.43 11.98
N VAL A 138 -11.37 5.59 11.03
CA VAL A 138 -11.90 6.90 10.61
C VAL A 138 -12.60 7.61 11.76
N TYR A 139 -13.45 6.90 12.51
CA TYR A 139 -14.09 7.45 13.72
C TYR A 139 -13.06 7.95 14.74
N LYS A 140 -12.00 7.18 14.98
CA LYS A 140 -10.94 7.52 15.92
C LYS A 140 -10.19 8.78 15.50
N MET A 141 -9.82 8.90 14.21
CA MET A 141 -9.16 10.09 13.68
C MET A 141 -10.08 11.31 13.67
N PHE A 142 -11.35 11.13 13.27
CA PHE A 142 -12.34 12.19 13.33
C PHE A 142 -12.55 12.70 14.76
N ARG A 143 -12.65 11.80 15.74
CA ARG A 143 -12.85 12.21 17.14
C ARG A 143 -11.66 12.99 17.68
N LEU A 144 -10.44 12.63 17.29
CA LEU A 144 -9.24 13.39 17.61
C LEU A 144 -9.31 14.82 17.06
N LEU A 145 -9.69 14.97 15.79
CA LEU A 145 -9.83 16.29 15.14
C LEU A 145 -10.99 17.10 15.76
N TYR A 146 -12.12 16.45 16.04
CA TYR A 146 -13.28 17.10 16.65
C TYR A 146 -12.96 17.65 18.04
N ASN A 147 -12.16 16.90 18.82
CA ASN A 147 -11.75 17.32 20.16
C ASN A 147 -10.65 18.41 20.14
N ALA A 148 -10.03 18.69 18.99
CA ALA A 148 -9.04 19.76 18.87
C ALA A 148 -9.65 21.15 19.11
N ASN A 149 -10.97 21.31 18.91
CA ASN A 149 -11.70 22.53 19.29
C ASN A 149 -12.58 22.25 20.51
N PRO A 150 -12.23 22.79 21.71
CA PRO A 150 -13.01 22.60 22.93
C PRO A 150 -14.44 23.16 22.88
N GLN A 151 -14.74 24.05 21.93
CA GLN A 151 -16.08 24.61 21.74
C GLN A 151 -17.05 23.64 21.07
N ASN A 152 -16.55 22.51 20.55
CA ASN A 152 -17.40 21.56 19.86
C ASN A 152 -18.26 20.76 20.86
N PRO A 153 -19.59 20.64 20.63
CA PRO A 153 -20.50 19.98 21.55
C PRO A 153 -20.20 18.48 21.64
N GLN A 154 -19.97 18.00 22.85
CA GLN A 154 -19.61 16.60 23.08
C GLN A 154 -20.83 15.66 23.12
N ASP A 155 -22.03 16.21 23.31
CA ASP A 155 -23.31 15.48 23.33
C ASP A 155 -23.63 14.80 21.99
N PHE A 156 -22.93 15.17 20.92
CA PHE A 156 -23.01 14.48 19.63
C PHE A 156 -22.61 13.00 19.72
N PHE A 157 -21.85 12.61 20.75
CA PHE A 157 -21.31 11.26 20.86
C PHE A 157 -21.81 10.52 22.10
N ALA A 158 -22.27 9.29 21.88
CA ALA A 158 -22.70 8.40 22.95
C ALA A 158 -21.54 7.90 23.85
N ILE A 159 -20.32 7.84 23.31
CA ILE A 159 -19.15 7.33 24.02
C ILE A 159 -18.40 8.49 24.69
N ASN A 160 -18.12 8.33 25.99
CA ASN A 160 -17.33 9.26 26.78
C ASN A 160 -15.94 9.47 26.14
N MET A 161 -15.50 10.73 26.11
CA MET A 161 -14.22 11.18 25.59
C MET A 161 -13.02 10.39 26.16
N GLU A 162 -13.00 10.11 27.45
CA GLU A 162 -11.87 9.43 28.10
C GLU A 162 -11.77 7.95 27.68
N LEU A 163 -12.92 7.30 27.50
CA LEU A 163 -13.00 5.88 27.14
C LEU A 163 -12.82 5.67 25.64
N GLN A 164 -13.14 6.66 24.81
CA GLN A 164 -13.15 6.53 23.36
C GLN A 164 -11.80 6.09 22.79
N ARG A 165 -10.68 6.60 23.29
CA ARG A 165 -9.34 6.23 22.80
C ARG A 165 -9.03 4.75 23.07
N GLY A 166 -9.31 4.29 24.28
CA GLY A 166 -9.07 2.88 24.67
C GLY A 166 -10.00 1.94 23.92
N LEU A 167 -11.30 2.23 23.92
CA LEU A 167 -12.32 1.38 23.28
C LEU A 167 -12.14 1.27 21.77
N SER A 168 -11.90 2.38 21.07
CA SER A 168 -11.67 2.35 19.62
C SER A 168 -10.42 1.55 19.26
N SER A 169 -9.35 1.67 20.05
CA SER A 169 -8.11 0.90 19.82
C SER A 169 -8.31 -0.59 20.08
N ALA A 170 -8.99 -0.95 21.17
CA ALA A 170 -9.32 -2.34 21.48
C ALA A 170 -10.22 -2.96 20.39
N LEU A 171 -11.24 -2.23 19.94
CA LEU A 171 -12.15 -2.72 18.90
C LEU A 171 -11.45 -2.89 17.55
N MET A 172 -10.55 -1.98 17.18
CA MET A 172 -9.70 -2.16 15.99
C MET A 172 -8.89 -3.46 16.09
N LEU A 173 -8.22 -3.72 17.22
CA LEU A 173 -7.44 -4.95 17.41
C LEU A 173 -8.31 -6.23 17.36
N VAL A 174 -9.51 -6.18 17.92
CA VAL A 174 -10.47 -7.30 17.85
C VAL A 174 -10.88 -7.56 16.40
N ASN A 175 -11.28 -6.53 15.67
CA ASN A 175 -11.68 -6.66 14.26
C ASN A 175 -10.52 -7.16 13.39
N GLU A 176 -9.30 -6.70 13.65
CA GLU A 176 -8.08 -7.17 12.98
C GLU A 176 -7.86 -8.67 13.21
N THR A 177 -7.97 -9.13 14.46
CA THR A 177 -7.82 -10.55 14.82
C THR A 177 -8.88 -11.41 14.15
N ASN A 178 -10.15 -10.96 14.15
CA ASN A 178 -11.26 -11.67 13.51
C ASN A 178 -11.10 -11.72 11.98
N ALA A 179 -10.63 -10.64 11.37
CA ALA A 179 -10.31 -10.58 9.96
C ALA A 179 -9.17 -11.56 9.63
N GLU A 180 -8.13 -11.66 10.46
CA GLU A 180 -7.02 -12.59 10.27
C GLU A 180 -7.49 -14.06 10.32
N ILE A 181 -8.33 -14.42 11.29
CA ILE A 181 -8.93 -15.76 11.40
C ILE A 181 -9.76 -16.08 10.15
N SER A 182 -10.57 -15.11 9.70
CA SER A 182 -11.42 -15.23 8.51
C SER A 182 -10.60 -15.31 7.22
N ALA A 183 -9.47 -14.61 7.15
CA ALA A 183 -8.56 -14.66 6.01
C ALA A 183 -7.84 -16.02 5.93
N LYS A 184 -7.40 -16.60 7.05
CA LYS A 184 -6.79 -17.93 7.09
C LYS A 184 -7.75 -19.03 6.65
N SER A 185 -9.03 -18.96 7.02
CA SER A 185 -10.05 -19.90 6.55
C SER A 185 -10.38 -19.71 5.07
N PHE A 186 -10.36 -18.46 4.60
CA PHE A 186 -10.54 -18.11 3.19
C PHE A 186 -9.38 -18.62 2.31
N ILE A 187 -8.13 -18.44 2.72
CA ILE A 187 -6.94 -18.95 2.00
C ILE A 187 -7.01 -20.47 1.83
N LYS A 188 -7.42 -21.22 2.86
CA LYS A 188 -7.62 -22.68 2.76
C LYS A 188 -8.72 -23.08 1.74
N THR A 189 -9.69 -22.20 1.49
CA THR A 189 -10.80 -22.42 0.56
C THR A 189 -10.39 -22.07 -0.88
N ILE A 190 -9.58 -21.02 -1.06
CA ILE A 190 -8.95 -20.61 -2.34
C ILE A 190 -8.15 -21.75 -2.96
N TYR A 191 -7.34 -22.45 -2.16
CA TYR A 191 -6.48 -23.56 -2.63
C TYR A 191 -7.24 -24.76 -3.20
N LYS A 192 -8.59 -24.79 -3.13
CA LYS A 192 -9.39 -25.85 -3.73
C LYS A 192 -9.95 -25.54 -5.11
N ASP A 193 -10.28 -24.28 -5.46
CA ASP A 193 -10.96 -23.99 -6.75
C ASP A 193 -10.78 -22.56 -7.33
N ARG A 194 -10.15 -21.60 -6.65
CA ARG A 194 -9.92 -20.23 -7.20
C ARG A 194 -8.68 -19.59 -6.60
N GLU A 195 -7.55 -19.60 -7.31
CA GLU A 195 -6.37 -18.83 -6.90
C GLU A 195 -6.62 -17.32 -7.07
N ILE A 196 -6.76 -16.59 -5.96
CA ILE A 196 -6.65 -15.13 -5.97
C ILE A 196 -5.17 -14.80 -5.74
N SER A 197 -4.38 -14.75 -6.82
CA SER A 197 -3.03 -14.20 -6.75
C SER A 197 -3.10 -12.69 -6.53
N LEU A 198 -2.40 -12.20 -5.51
CA LEU A 198 -2.26 -10.78 -5.19
C LEU A 198 -0.85 -10.27 -5.53
N SER A 199 -0.19 -10.87 -6.53
CA SER A 199 1.10 -10.35 -6.98
C SER A 199 0.94 -8.91 -7.48
N PRO A 200 1.94 -8.04 -7.29
CA PRO A 200 1.87 -6.67 -7.80
C PRO A 200 1.62 -6.59 -9.31
N SER A 201 2.08 -7.57 -10.08
CA SER A 201 1.75 -7.75 -11.50
C SER A 201 0.25 -7.97 -11.72
N VAL A 202 -0.38 -8.87 -10.97
CA VAL A 202 -1.82 -9.13 -11.06
C VAL A 202 -2.64 -7.94 -10.58
N ILE A 203 -2.17 -7.21 -9.55
CA ILE A 203 -2.83 -5.99 -9.08
C ILE A 203 -2.76 -4.89 -10.14
N GLN A 204 -1.60 -4.71 -10.79
CA GLN A 204 -1.41 -3.75 -11.87
C GLN A 204 -2.30 -4.06 -13.08
N GLU A 205 -2.43 -5.33 -13.43
CA GLU A 205 -3.29 -5.77 -14.53
C GLU A 205 -4.78 -5.61 -14.21
N ARG A 206 -5.19 -5.99 -12.99
CA ARG A 206 -6.60 -6.01 -12.58
C ARG A 206 -7.13 -4.63 -12.16
N TYR A 207 -6.26 -3.77 -11.63
CA TYR A 207 -6.61 -2.46 -11.10
C TYR A 207 -5.63 -1.36 -11.57
N PRO A 208 -5.47 -1.14 -12.89
CA PRO A 208 -4.43 -0.25 -13.43
C PRO A 208 -4.56 1.19 -12.93
N GLN A 209 -5.78 1.66 -12.64
CA GLN A 209 -6.05 3.00 -12.12
C GLN A 209 -5.68 3.20 -10.64
N TYR A 210 -5.57 2.12 -9.86
CA TYR A 210 -5.38 2.19 -8.41
C TYR A 210 -4.07 1.55 -7.93
N ALA A 211 -3.44 0.73 -8.77
CA ALA A 211 -2.24 -0.04 -8.41
C ALA A 211 -1.04 0.84 -8.05
N ALA A 212 -0.83 1.96 -8.74
CA ALA A 212 0.23 2.93 -8.42
C ALA A 212 0.00 3.55 -7.03
N ALA A 213 -1.22 4.02 -6.76
CA ALA A 213 -1.58 4.62 -5.48
C ALA A 213 -1.43 3.65 -4.30
N LEU A 214 -1.81 2.38 -4.47
CA LEU A 214 -1.61 1.35 -3.44
C LEU A 214 -0.12 1.10 -3.18
N SER A 215 0.67 1.05 -4.25
CA SER A 215 2.12 0.83 -4.16
C SER A 215 2.84 2.00 -3.47
N ASP A 216 2.44 3.24 -3.75
CA ASP A 216 2.92 4.43 -3.04
C ASP A 216 2.52 4.43 -1.57
N LEU A 217 1.27 4.07 -1.26
CA LEU A 217 0.81 3.95 0.13
C LEU A 217 1.66 2.92 0.90
N ILE A 218 1.93 1.76 0.30
CA ILE A 218 2.78 0.73 0.92
C ILE A 218 4.17 1.28 1.19
N LYS A 219 4.81 1.95 0.23
CA LYS A 219 6.13 2.56 0.42
C LYS A 219 6.14 3.58 1.55
N ILE A 220 5.17 4.50 1.57
CA ILE A 220 5.07 5.53 2.62
C ILE A 220 4.87 4.88 3.99
N ALA A 221 3.99 3.89 4.08
CA ALA A 221 3.72 3.18 5.33
C ALA A 221 4.94 2.42 5.85
N GLU A 222 5.63 1.66 4.99
CA GLU A 222 6.84 0.90 5.36
C GLU A 222 7.98 1.82 5.78
N ASN A 223 8.17 2.96 5.10
CA ASN A 223 9.18 3.95 5.50
C ASN A 223 8.89 4.49 6.89
N ASN A 224 7.65 4.94 7.14
CA ASN A 224 7.26 5.43 8.46
C ASN A 224 7.48 4.38 9.55
N ILE A 225 7.11 3.12 9.29
CA ILE A 225 7.33 2.02 10.25
C ILE A 225 8.83 1.83 10.50
N THR A 226 9.64 1.81 9.45
CA THR A 226 11.10 1.58 9.55
C THR A 226 11.78 2.72 10.31
N ASP A 227 11.37 3.97 10.09
CA ASP A 227 11.89 5.14 10.80
C ASP A 227 11.63 5.06 12.32
N TYR A 228 10.55 4.40 12.78
CA TYR A 228 10.29 4.18 14.21
C TYR A 228 11.18 3.10 14.85
N TYR A 229 11.78 2.21 14.05
CA TYR A 229 12.65 1.12 14.52
C TYR A 229 14.16 1.39 14.28
N SER A 230 14.49 2.54 13.66
CA SER A 230 15.86 3.00 13.36
C SER A 230 16.45 3.81 14.50
#